data_AF-A0AAD9HQJ1-F1
#
_entry.id   AF-A0AAD9HQJ1-F1
#
_cell.length_a   1.000
_cell.length_b   1.000
_cell.length_c   1.000
_cell.angle_alpha   90.00
_cell.angle_beta   90.00
_cell.angle_gamma   90.00
#
_symmetry.space_group_name_H-M   'P 1'
#
loop_
_entity.id
_entity.type
_entity.pdbx_description
1 polymer ?
#
loop_
_entity_poly.entity_id
_entity_poly.type
_entity_poly.pdbx_seq_one_letter_code
_entity_poly.pdbx_strand_id
1 'polypeptide(L)'
;MARKRKAQALGVLDERHPECKRAKKDRVESHVKHSVLQQYYECVQTLREYLLSKLPGSSRLRRKKIASLGKDVAQPSKEDHRWIPEVSSLLDTTLVCVHHRPQAQTDSRWEQWRSFSQKADESVLSTSGDLAGATSSQSEIVDFVIWQLFSRIQPHAPWPKHLLCDGFRRRAQNIADANGQNSDGLIPGLASAHPNHHVRALKDTPWPQILMILGKSGEQIMIDLLIDTAIFLPVKAGVGNLHQLSGIPLSETDVSVVADQNKTNCPKRGHKPVDTVHGRLPSEITFVRNRMLYARAALTAKGTVQYGLRHIHVLSRCPHIPCSDQTSEEEKLAIAQSNERNTLKVMMYIFPRQFGLHNVFTSSVDRSTTSQKFADYTLREEEISSLSEKQKPRLPKRLRGDARRLVERLQLLHGRCSYTELLRHYCPSAIDTNRRTHSSKKTLKRPQRFPASQAPERNTQLTTCSALPRITTQSRHKPRRPAPSVPVPVIKFDAVTELATPAAHVSAYCQAILAKIIPNEFWGLGEDQVHNKNTILRRVDHFIRMRRFESMALCELTDGVKHAMAGTTWSGGPEDQPNRHEETTRDT
;
A
#
# COMPACT_ATOMS: atom_id res chain seq x y z
N MET A 1 79.70 16.64 -59.80
CA MET A 1 80.69 16.65 -58.70
C MET A 1 80.02 17.09 -57.41
N ALA A 2 80.69 16.94 -56.24
CA ALA A 2 80.18 17.14 -54.86
C ALA A 2 79.00 16.20 -54.49
N ARG A 3 79.06 15.30 -53.50
CA ARG A 3 79.34 15.39 -52.04
C ARG A 3 78.24 16.18 -51.29
N LYS A 4 77.37 15.52 -50.49
CA LYS A 4 77.56 14.99 -49.10
C LYS A 4 77.52 16.15 -48.08
N ARG A 5 76.70 16.19 -47.02
CA ARG A 5 76.14 15.18 -46.08
C ARG A 5 74.62 15.42 -45.89
N LYS A 6 73.72 14.52 -45.48
CA LYS A 6 73.71 13.20 -44.77
C LYS A 6 73.87 13.22 -43.22
N ALA A 7 72.74 13.39 -42.54
CA ALA A 7 72.33 12.79 -41.26
C ALA A 7 70.78 12.84 -41.29
N GLN A 8 69.97 11.77 -41.37
CA GLN A 8 70.06 10.36 -40.94
C GLN A 8 70.22 10.16 -39.42
N ALA A 9 69.52 9.21 -38.77
CA ALA A 9 68.31 8.42 -39.12
C ALA A 9 67.96 7.48 -37.92
N LEU A 10 67.01 6.56 -38.14
CA LEU A 10 66.80 5.26 -37.47
C LEU A 10 65.91 5.32 -36.19
N GLY A 11 64.85 4.52 -36.05
CA GLY A 11 64.24 3.57 -37.02
C GLY A 11 62.70 3.55 -36.96
N VAL A 12 61.94 3.12 -37.98
CA VAL A 12 62.12 2.00 -38.97
C VAL A 12 61.96 0.63 -38.30
N LEU A 13 61.08 -0.29 -38.72
CA LEU A 13 59.89 -0.36 -39.63
C LEU A 13 59.11 -1.65 -39.21
N ASP A 14 57.88 -2.03 -39.59
CA ASP A 14 56.83 -1.54 -40.51
C ASP A 14 55.43 -1.97 -39.93
N GLU A 15 54.27 -2.26 -40.57
CA GLU A 15 53.79 -2.33 -41.96
C GLU A 15 52.24 -2.11 -42.04
N ARG A 16 51.71 -2.06 -43.27
CA ARG A 16 50.31 -2.34 -43.72
C ARG A 16 49.09 -1.56 -43.15
N HIS A 17 48.83 -0.43 -43.81
CA HIS A 17 47.67 -0.21 -44.73
C HIS A 17 46.19 -0.17 -44.21
N PRO A 18 45.22 0.37 -45.00
CA PRO A 18 44.48 1.54 -44.50
C PRO A 18 42.94 1.46 -44.56
N GLU A 19 42.25 2.28 -43.76
CA GLU A 19 40.81 2.53 -43.92
C GLU A 19 40.39 4.01 -43.87
N CYS A 20 39.25 4.30 -44.50
CA CYS A 20 38.76 5.64 -44.81
C CYS A 20 38.04 6.31 -43.62
N LYS A 21 38.60 7.42 -43.13
CA LYS A 21 37.98 8.23 -42.06
C LYS A 21 36.77 9.02 -42.58
N ARG A 22 35.59 8.40 -42.55
CA ARG A 22 34.29 9.10 -42.72
C ARG A 22 34.14 10.17 -41.64
N ALA A 23 33.77 11.39 -42.04
CA ALA A 23 33.56 12.50 -41.12
C ALA A 23 32.42 12.20 -40.13
N LYS A 24 32.66 12.41 -38.84
CA LYS A 24 31.58 12.46 -37.84
C LYS A 24 30.71 13.68 -38.15
N LYS A 25 29.39 13.48 -38.10
CA LYS A 25 28.40 14.53 -38.22
C LYS A 25 27.85 14.78 -36.82
N ASP A 26 28.21 15.93 -36.23
CA ASP A 26 27.81 16.24 -34.87
C ASP A 26 26.28 16.30 -34.73
N ARG A 27 25.77 15.61 -33.70
CA ARG A 27 24.41 15.80 -33.21
C ARG A 27 24.43 17.00 -32.27
N VAL A 28 23.69 18.04 -32.60
CA VAL A 28 23.40 19.14 -31.67
C VAL A 28 22.35 18.62 -30.67
N GLU A 29 22.79 18.26 -29.48
CA GLU A 29 21.93 17.83 -28.37
C GLU A 29 21.36 19.04 -27.63
N SER A 30 20.30 19.65 -28.17
CA SER A 30 19.55 20.74 -27.53
C SER A 30 18.55 20.25 -26.46
N HIS A 31 18.93 19.25 -25.66
CA HIS A 31 18.07 18.75 -24.60
C HIS A 31 17.83 19.80 -23.51
N VAL A 32 16.58 20.24 -23.37
CA VAL A 32 16.15 21.17 -22.32
C VAL A 32 16.30 20.49 -20.96
N LYS A 33 17.25 20.97 -20.14
CA LYS A 33 17.66 20.34 -18.88
C LYS A 33 16.67 20.57 -17.74
N HIS A 34 15.49 19.98 -17.83
CA HIS A 34 14.53 19.96 -16.73
C HIS A 34 14.81 18.76 -15.80
N SER A 35 15.58 19.00 -14.74
CA SER A 35 16.11 17.97 -13.82
C SER A 35 15.08 16.97 -13.27
N VAL A 36 13.85 17.40 -12.96
CA VAL A 36 12.78 16.50 -12.49
C VAL A 36 12.22 15.63 -13.62
N LEU A 37 11.78 16.21 -14.74
CA LEU A 37 11.20 15.46 -15.86
C LEU A 37 12.19 14.43 -16.45
N GLN A 38 13.49 14.72 -16.44
CA GLN A 38 14.54 13.78 -16.85
C GLN A 38 14.69 12.54 -15.95
N GLN A 39 13.99 12.46 -14.81
CA GLN A 39 13.89 11.26 -13.96
C GLN A 39 12.73 10.34 -14.35
N TYR A 40 11.77 10.83 -15.14
CA TYR A 40 10.56 10.09 -15.54
C TYR A 40 10.53 9.79 -17.04
N TYR A 41 11.08 10.68 -17.87
CA TYR A 41 11.04 10.60 -19.33
C TYR A 41 12.46 10.51 -19.92
N GLU A 42 12.64 9.64 -20.92
CA GLU A 42 13.92 9.43 -21.61
C GLU A 42 14.32 10.66 -22.44
N CYS A 43 13.34 11.32 -23.06
CA CYS A 43 13.56 12.55 -23.82
C CYS A 43 12.65 13.67 -23.30
N VAL A 44 13.27 14.83 -23.06
CA VAL A 44 12.62 16.11 -22.78
C VAL A 44 13.13 17.12 -23.80
N GLN A 45 12.22 17.73 -24.56
CA GLN A 45 12.51 18.68 -25.62
C GLN A 45 11.34 19.66 -25.79
N THR A 46 11.54 20.78 -26.49
CA THR A 46 10.44 21.72 -26.80
C THR A 46 9.43 21.11 -27.78
N LEU A 47 8.22 21.65 -27.80
CA LEU A 47 7.21 21.33 -28.80
C LEU A 47 7.71 21.65 -30.23
N ARG A 48 8.49 22.74 -30.41
CA ARG A 48 9.11 23.05 -31.71
C ARG A 48 10.06 21.94 -32.16
N GLU A 49 10.93 21.45 -31.28
CA GLU A 49 11.87 20.36 -31.59
C GLU A 49 11.15 19.05 -31.90
N TYR A 50 10.15 18.66 -31.10
CA TYR A 50 9.33 17.47 -31.35
C TYR A 50 8.66 17.50 -32.73
N LEU A 51 8.01 18.62 -33.09
CA LEU A 51 7.33 18.76 -34.38
C LEU A 51 8.31 18.78 -35.55
N LEU A 52 9.48 19.43 -35.40
CA LEU A 52 10.54 19.41 -36.41
C LEU A 52 11.12 18.00 -36.61
N SER A 53 11.23 17.18 -35.56
CA SER A 53 11.72 15.80 -35.64
C SER A 53 10.73 14.82 -36.26
N LYS A 54 9.42 15.03 -36.07
CA LYS A 54 8.35 14.14 -36.56
C LYS A 54 7.94 14.39 -38.02
N LEU A 55 8.23 15.56 -38.60
CA LEU A 55 7.86 15.87 -39.99
C LEU A 55 8.61 15.01 -41.03
N PRO A 56 7.95 14.47 -42.08
CA PRO A 56 8.62 13.68 -43.13
C PRO A 56 9.75 14.43 -43.86
N GLY A 57 10.79 13.72 -44.29
CA GLY A 57 12.00 14.31 -44.92
C GLY A 57 11.76 15.25 -46.12
N SER A 58 10.69 15.00 -46.87
CA SER A 58 10.19 15.81 -47.99
C SER A 58 9.70 17.21 -47.59
N SER A 59 9.22 17.42 -46.36
CA SER A 59 8.57 18.65 -45.90
C SER A 59 9.51 19.83 -45.61
N ARG A 60 10.48 20.10 -46.50
CA ARG A 60 11.56 21.09 -46.32
C ARG A 60 11.03 22.51 -46.05
N LEU A 61 10.03 22.96 -46.82
CA LEU A 61 9.43 24.30 -46.66
C LEU A 61 8.69 24.46 -45.32
N ARG A 62 7.90 23.46 -44.90
CA ARG A 62 7.20 23.50 -43.59
C ARG A 62 8.17 23.47 -42.42
N ARG A 63 9.24 22.66 -42.49
CA ARG A 63 10.34 22.72 -41.50
C ARG A 63 10.97 24.10 -41.42
N LYS A 64 11.24 24.79 -42.55
CA LYS A 64 11.74 26.17 -42.52
C LYS A 64 10.74 27.11 -41.84
N LYS A 65 9.45 27.07 -42.23
CA LYS A 65 8.40 27.90 -41.62
C LYS A 65 8.29 27.67 -40.11
N ILE A 66 8.29 26.42 -39.64
CA ILE A 66 8.21 26.09 -38.21
C ILE A 66 9.51 26.44 -37.46
N ALA A 67 10.68 26.41 -38.11
CA ALA A 67 11.94 26.80 -37.51
C ALA A 67 12.09 28.34 -37.36
N SER A 68 11.55 29.13 -38.29
CA SER A 68 11.61 30.61 -38.28
C SER A 68 10.38 31.31 -37.69
N LEU A 69 9.26 30.61 -37.46
CA LEU A 69 8.03 31.22 -36.91
C LEU A 69 8.33 32.01 -35.62
N GLY A 70 8.02 33.31 -35.62
CA GLY A 70 8.28 34.23 -34.51
C GLY A 70 9.71 34.79 -34.41
N LYS A 71 10.60 34.52 -35.38
CA LYS A 71 12.00 35.00 -35.39
C LYS A 71 12.28 36.07 -36.46
N ASP A 72 11.39 36.24 -37.43
CA ASP A 72 11.51 37.26 -38.46
C ASP A 72 11.04 38.62 -37.93
N VAL A 73 11.99 39.54 -37.70
CA VAL A 73 11.74 40.93 -37.24
C VAL A 73 11.39 41.86 -38.43
N ALA A 74 11.51 41.37 -39.66
CA ALA A 74 11.34 42.14 -40.89
C ALA A 74 9.86 42.26 -41.31
N GLN A 75 9.26 43.42 -40.96
CA GLN A 75 7.96 43.93 -41.41
C GLN A 75 6.71 43.06 -41.13
N PRO A 76 5.82 43.48 -40.20
CA PRO A 76 4.48 42.90 -40.12
C PRO A 76 3.59 43.40 -41.28
N SER A 77 3.08 42.47 -42.10
CA SER A 77 1.86 42.75 -42.88
C SER A 77 0.71 43.02 -41.90
N LYS A 78 -0.12 44.02 -42.19
CA LYS A 78 -0.93 44.67 -41.13
C LYS A 78 -2.10 43.84 -40.59
N GLU A 79 -2.49 42.72 -41.22
CA GLU A 79 -3.78 42.07 -40.93
C GLU A 79 -3.71 40.55 -40.67
N ASP A 80 -2.78 39.79 -41.29
CA ASP A 80 -2.96 38.34 -41.46
C ASP A 80 -2.96 37.46 -40.19
N HIS A 81 -2.05 37.70 -39.23
CA HIS A 81 -1.60 36.62 -38.32
C HIS A 81 -1.45 37.03 -36.84
N ARG A 82 -2.53 37.55 -36.22
CA ARG A 82 -2.59 37.88 -34.77
C ARG A 82 -2.14 36.74 -33.83
N TRP A 83 -2.30 35.50 -34.25
CA TRP A 83 -1.98 34.28 -33.48
C TRP A 83 -0.50 33.86 -33.53
N ILE A 84 0.35 34.44 -34.40
CA ILE A 84 1.76 34.01 -34.54
C ILE A 84 2.58 34.15 -33.24
N PRO A 85 2.48 35.24 -32.46
CA PRO A 85 3.21 35.38 -31.20
C PRO A 85 2.82 34.29 -30.19
N GLU A 86 1.54 33.94 -30.11
CA GLU A 86 1.00 32.92 -29.20
C GLU A 86 1.48 31.52 -29.60
N VAL A 87 1.40 31.17 -30.89
CA VAL A 87 1.94 29.91 -31.41
C VAL A 87 3.45 29.83 -31.21
N SER A 88 4.22 30.90 -31.47
CA SER A 88 5.67 30.87 -31.25
C SER A 88 6.00 30.67 -29.77
N SER A 89 5.32 31.40 -28.88
CA SER A 89 5.50 31.23 -27.43
C SER A 89 5.17 29.80 -26.99
N LEU A 90 4.07 29.21 -27.47
CA LEU A 90 3.72 27.84 -27.14
C LEU A 90 4.74 26.82 -27.68
N LEU A 91 5.22 27.00 -28.92
CA LEU A 91 6.22 26.13 -29.55
C LEU A 91 7.56 26.11 -28.80
N ASP A 92 8.04 27.27 -28.33
CA ASP A 92 9.35 27.38 -27.66
C ASP A 92 9.31 27.05 -26.16
N THR A 93 8.16 27.22 -25.49
CA THR A 93 8.07 27.10 -24.02
C THR A 93 7.36 25.84 -23.52
N THR A 94 6.57 25.16 -24.37
CA THR A 94 5.94 23.88 -24.02
C THR A 94 6.99 22.77 -24.08
N LEU A 95 7.10 21.98 -23.02
CA LEU A 95 7.93 20.78 -23.01
C LEU A 95 7.10 19.55 -23.40
N VAL A 96 7.65 18.74 -24.29
CA VAL A 96 7.11 17.45 -24.72
C VAL A 96 8.05 16.37 -24.21
N CYS A 97 7.50 15.42 -23.46
CA CYS A 97 8.26 14.42 -22.73
C CYS A 97 7.84 13.00 -23.15
N VAL A 98 8.81 12.14 -23.44
CA VAL A 98 8.58 10.83 -24.09
C VAL A 98 9.12 9.68 -23.23
N HIS A 99 8.31 8.64 -23.05
CA HIS A 99 8.71 7.39 -22.41
C HIS A 99 9.27 6.39 -23.43
N HIS A 100 10.19 5.53 -23.00
CA HIS A 100 10.78 4.50 -23.86
C HIS A 100 9.77 3.40 -24.25
N ARG A 101 9.06 3.54 -25.38
CA ARG A 101 8.28 2.46 -26.00
C ARG A 101 8.40 2.44 -27.54
N PRO A 102 8.27 1.26 -28.18
CA PRO A 102 8.77 1.07 -29.54
C PRO A 102 7.81 1.53 -30.65
N GLN A 103 8.42 1.81 -31.80
CA GLN A 103 7.88 2.37 -33.04
C GLN A 103 6.79 1.54 -33.77
N ALA A 104 6.21 0.51 -33.13
CA ALA A 104 5.54 -0.62 -33.79
C ALA A 104 4.00 -0.55 -33.83
N GLN A 105 3.40 0.64 -33.71
CA GLN A 105 1.93 0.81 -33.71
C GLN A 105 1.41 1.95 -34.60
N THR A 106 2.25 2.75 -35.24
CA THR A 106 1.81 4.00 -35.90
C THR A 106 0.81 3.76 -37.05
N ASP A 107 0.99 2.69 -37.83
CA ASP A 107 0.18 2.45 -39.02
C ASP A 107 -1.28 2.08 -38.67
N SER A 108 -1.48 1.17 -37.70
CA SER A 108 -2.83 0.76 -37.27
C SER A 108 -3.61 1.86 -36.54
N ARG A 109 -2.93 2.87 -35.97
CA ARG A 109 -3.59 4.09 -35.47
C ARG A 109 -4.18 4.91 -36.62
N TRP A 110 -3.46 5.02 -37.74
CA TRP A 110 -3.85 5.85 -38.88
C TRP A 110 -5.01 5.24 -39.67
N GLU A 111 -5.12 3.92 -39.71
CA GLU A 111 -6.30 3.20 -40.21
C GLU A 111 -7.52 3.43 -39.32
N GLN A 112 -7.35 3.32 -37.99
CA GLN A 112 -8.42 3.59 -37.02
C GLN A 112 -8.90 5.06 -37.07
N TRP A 113 -8.00 6.02 -37.31
CA TRP A 113 -8.36 7.43 -37.50
C TRP A 113 -9.28 7.64 -38.71
N ARG A 114 -8.94 7.07 -39.88
CA ARG A 114 -9.79 7.16 -41.07
C ARG A 114 -11.18 6.57 -40.83
N SER A 115 -11.25 5.42 -40.15
CA SER A 115 -12.53 4.80 -39.77
C SER A 115 -13.34 5.61 -38.74
N PHE A 116 -12.70 6.45 -37.93
CA PHE A 116 -13.37 7.26 -36.90
C PHE A 116 -13.86 8.60 -37.44
N SER A 117 -13.01 9.29 -38.19
CA SER A 117 -13.29 10.61 -38.78
C SER A 117 -14.24 10.56 -39.99
N GLN A 118 -14.56 9.35 -40.48
CA GLN A 118 -15.48 9.08 -41.62
C GLN A 118 -15.07 9.73 -42.96
N LYS A 119 -13.90 10.36 -43.02
CA LYS A 119 -13.30 10.90 -44.25
C LYS A 119 -13.02 9.76 -45.23
N ALA A 120 -13.86 9.66 -46.26
CA ALA A 120 -13.59 8.88 -47.47
C ALA A 120 -12.32 9.42 -48.18
N ASP A 121 -11.87 8.73 -49.24
CA ASP A 121 -10.54 8.95 -49.81
C ASP A 121 -10.46 10.25 -50.66
N GLU A 122 -10.31 11.38 -49.95
CA GLU A 122 -10.19 12.77 -50.41
C GLU A 122 -8.92 13.01 -51.25
N SER A 123 -8.91 12.36 -52.40
CA SER A 123 -7.90 12.43 -53.45
C SER A 123 -8.02 13.70 -54.33
N VAL A 124 -8.99 14.58 -54.04
CA VAL A 124 -9.34 15.75 -54.87
C VAL A 124 -9.12 17.08 -54.12
N LEU A 125 -8.02 17.76 -54.47
CA LEU A 125 -7.88 19.23 -54.48
C LEU A 125 -8.27 20.07 -53.23
N SER A 126 -8.19 19.52 -52.01
CA SER A 126 -8.15 20.36 -50.79
C SER A 126 -6.90 21.26 -50.75
N THR A 127 -7.07 22.49 -51.24
CA THR A 127 -6.03 23.53 -51.35
C THR A 127 -5.97 24.33 -50.04
N SER A 128 -4.76 24.54 -49.49
CA SER A 128 -4.46 25.41 -48.32
C SER A 128 -5.51 25.42 -47.19
N GLY A 129 -5.30 24.59 -46.17
CA GLY A 129 -6.23 24.46 -45.04
C GLY A 129 -6.54 25.78 -44.31
N ASP A 130 -7.82 26.10 -44.29
CA ASP A 130 -8.42 27.20 -43.51
C ASP A 130 -8.46 26.88 -42.00
N LEU A 131 -8.56 27.93 -41.17
CA LEU A 131 -8.61 27.84 -39.72
C LEU A 131 -9.88 27.12 -39.22
N ALA A 132 -11.03 27.24 -39.88
CA ALA A 132 -12.23 26.52 -39.47
C ALA A 132 -12.04 25.00 -39.62
N GLY A 133 -11.52 24.55 -40.78
CA GLY A 133 -11.19 23.14 -41.03
C GLY A 133 -10.09 22.59 -40.11
N ALA A 134 -9.13 23.42 -39.71
CA ALA A 134 -8.16 23.04 -38.69
C ALA A 134 -8.78 22.93 -37.29
N THR A 135 -9.81 23.73 -36.99
CA THR A 135 -10.50 23.72 -35.68
C THR A 135 -11.43 22.51 -35.53
N SER A 136 -12.14 22.11 -36.60
CA SER A 136 -12.92 20.86 -36.60
C SER A 136 -12.00 19.64 -36.53
N SER A 137 -10.97 19.56 -37.38
CA SER A 137 -10.01 18.44 -37.36
C SER A 137 -9.30 18.31 -36.01
N GLN A 138 -8.84 19.40 -35.39
CA GLN A 138 -8.26 19.38 -34.04
C GLN A 138 -9.26 18.87 -32.99
N SER A 139 -10.55 19.21 -33.13
CA SER A 139 -11.62 18.73 -32.23
C SER A 139 -11.86 17.23 -32.38
N GLU A 140 -11.96 16.73 -33.63
CA GLU A 140 -12.07 15.30 -33.96
C GLU A 140 -10.86 14.50 -33.46
N ILE A 141 -9.63 15.03 -33.62
CA ILE A 141 -8.39 14.37 -33.17
C ILE A 141 -8.41 14.14 -31.66
N VAL A 142 -8.79 15.14 -30.87
CA VAL A 142 -8.87 15.01 -29.40
C VAL A 142 -9.93 13.97 -29.01
N ASP A 143 -11.08 13.96 -29.67
CA ASP A 143 -12.14 12.96 -29.41
C ASP A 143 -11.73 11.54 -29.81
N PHE A 144 -11.01 11.38 -30.92
CA PHE A 144 -10.41 10.10 -31.35
C PHE A 144 -9.35 9.61 -30.36
N VAL A 145 -8.48 10.49 -29.86
CA VAL A 145 -7.45 10.13 -28.88
C VAL A 145 -8.09 9.60 -27.59
N ILE A 146 -9.13 10.26 -27.08
CA ILE A 146 -9.88 9.81 -25.91
C ILE A 146 -10.52 8.44 -26.20
N TRP A 147 -11.19 8.28 -27.35
CA TRP A 147 -11.77 7.01 -27.77
C TRP A 147 -10.72 5.89 -27.83
N GLN A 148 -9.57 6.12 -28.45
CA GLN A 148 -8.54 5.11 -28.64
C GLN A 148 -7.89 4.71 -27.30
N LEU A 149 -7.69 5.67 -26.38
CA LEU A 149 -7.22 5.40 -25.02
C LEU A 149 -8.20 4.53 -24.22
N PHE A 150 -9.52 4.78 -24.34
CA PHE A 150 -10.53 3.89 -23.76
C PHE A 150 -10.56 2.52 -24.45
N SER A 151 -10.44 2.44 -25.77
CA SER A 151 -10.50 1.19 -26.55
C SER A 151 -9.32 0.25 -26.30
N ARG A 152 -8.15 0.76 -25.88
CA ARG A 152 -6.97 -0.05 -25.50
C ARG A 152 -7.16 -0.86 -24.20
N ILE A 153 -8.25 -0.66 -23.47
CA ILE A 153 -8.47 -1.23 -22.13
C ILE A 153 -9.65 -2.22 -22.14
N GLN A 154 -9.52 -3.32 -21.39
CA GLN A 154 -10.57 -4.34 -21.31
C GLN A 154 -11.82 -3.81 -20.57
N PRO A 155 -13.05 -4.27 -20.89
CA PRO A 155 -14.28 -3.78 -20.26
C PRO A 155 -14.34 -3.89 -18.73
N HIS A 156 -13.53 -4.76 -18.11
CA HIS A 156 -13.47 -5.00 -16.67
C HIS A 156 -12.17 -4.50 -16.01
N ALA A 157 -11.30 -3.82 -16.77
CA ALA A 157 -10.04 -3.27 -16.29
C ALA A 157 -10.21 -1.83 -15.74
N PRO A 158 -9.27 -1.34 -14.90
CA PRO A 158 -9.33 0.02 -14.36
C PRO A 158 -9.29 1.11 -15.45
N TRP A 159 -9.79 2.30 -15.09
CA TRP A 159 -9.88 3.51 -15.93
C TRP A 159 -8.54 3.83 -16.63
N PRO A 160 -8.53 4.26 -17.91
CA PRO A 160 -7.32 4.79 -18.55
C PRO A 160 -6.68 5.93 -17.75
N LYS A 161 -5.47 5.69 -17.23
CA LYS A 161 -4.63 6.63 -16.49
C LYS A 161 -4.08 7.73 -17.41
N HIS A 162 -4.92 8.66 -17.84
CA HIS A 162 -4.55 9.71 -18.79
C HIS A 162 -5.43 10.96 -18.60
N LEU A 163 -4.82 12.14 -18.52
CA LEU A 163 -5.51 13.40 -18.18
C LEU A 163 -6.67 13.75 -19.13
N LEU A 164 -6.61 13.31 -20.40
CA LEU A 164 -7.69 13.53 -21.37
C LEU A 164 -8.90 12.59 -21.17
N CYS A 165 -8.72 11.48 -20.45
CA CYS A 165 -9.79 10.53 -20.13
C CYS A 165 -10.54 10.89 -18.85
N ASP A 166 -10.08 11.86 -18.07
CA ASP A 166 -10.77 12.32 -16.87
C ASP A 166 -12.13 12.94 -17.22
N GLY A 167 -13.12 12.73 -16.36
CA GLY A 167 -14.51 13.17 -16.59
C GLY A 167 -15.32 12.30 -17.56
N PHE A 168 -14.70 11.48 -18.41
CA PHE A 168 -15.39 10.57 -19.34
C PHE A 168 -15.69 9.20 -18.72
N ARG A 169 -16.78 8.56 -19.17
CA ARG A 169 -17.14 7.19 -18.80
C ARG A 169 -17.63 6.40 -20.01
N ARG A 170 -17.45 5.07 -19.98
CA ARG A 170 -18.13 4.17 -20.93
C ARG A 170 -19.63 4.20 -20.68
N ARG A 171 -20.43 4.22 -21.75
CA ARG A 171 -21.90 4.15 -21.65
C ARG A 171 -22.31 2.75 -21.20
N ALA A 172 -23.12 2.66 -20.15
CA ALA A 172 -23.66 1.38 -19.70
C ALA A 172 -24.69 0.87 -20.72
N GLN A 173 -24.51 -0.37 -21.21
CA GLN A 173 -25.40 -0.96 -22.22
C GLN A 173 -26.85 -1.11 -21.70
N ASN A 174 -27.02 -1.29 -20.39
CA ASN A 174 -28.31 -1.55 -19.74
C ASN A 174 -29.21 -0.30 -19.57
N ILE A 175 -28.91 0.83 -20.21
CA ILE A 175 -29.71 2.09 -20.13
C ILE A 175 -30.15 2.55 -21.54
N ALA A 176 -29.81 1.81 -22.60
CA ALA A 176 -30.15 2.19 -23.98
C ALA A 176 -31.67 2.22 -24.26
N ASP A 177 -32.44 1.33 -23.64
CA ASP A 177 -33.83 1.05 -24.03
C ASP A 177 -34.89 1.89 -23.29
N ALA A 178 -34.46 2.79 -22.39
CA ALA A 178 -35.37 3.44 -21.42
C ALA A 178 -35.69 4.93 -21.71
N ASN A 179 -34.92 5.61 -22.57
CA ASN A 179 -35.20 7.01 -22.95
C ASN A 179 -34.54 7.37 -24.29
N GLY A 180 -35.35 7.66 -25.29
CA GLY A 180 -34.91 8.08 -26.64
C GLY A 180 -34.42 9.52 -26.71
N GLN A 181 -33.46 9.92 -25.88
CA GLN A 181 -32.77 11.21 -26.01
C GLN A 181 -31.49 11.05 -26.85
N ASN A 182 -31.51 11.68 -28.03
CA ASN A 182 -30.43 11.58 -29.00
C ASN A 182 -29.19 12.39 -28.59
N SER A 183 -28.02 11.87 -28.95
CA SER A 183 -26.82 12.64 -29.33
C SER A 183 -26.42 13.84 -28.46
N ASP A 184 -26.00 13.62 -27.20
CA ASP A 184 -25.26 14.62 -26.41
C ASP A 184 -23.90 14.08 -25.90
N GLY A 185 -23.18 13.43 -26.81
CA GLY A 185 -21.83 12.92 -26.55
C GLY A 185 -21.12 12.63 -27.87
N LEU A 186 -20.18 13.50 -28.26
CA LEU A 186 -19.49 13.45 -29.55
C LEU A 186 -18.63 12.18 -29.76
N ILE A 187 -18.29 11.47 -28.67
CA ILE A 187 -17.38 10.32 -28.72
C ILE A 187 -18.16 9.00 -28.68
N PRO A 188 -18.09 8.14 -29.72
CA PRO A 188 -18.78 6.86 -29.78
C PRO A 188 -18.54 5.96 -28.57
N GLY A 189 -19.62 5.42 -27.98
CA GLY A 189 -19.57 4.51 -26.83
C GLY A 189 -19.25 5.16 -25.48
N LEU A 190 -18.94 6.45 -25.43
CA LEU A 190 -18.66 7.18 -24.19
C LEU A 190 -19.80 8.15 -23.81
N ALA A 191 -19.67 8.74 -22.64
CA ALA A 191 -20.42 9.89 -22.15
C ALA A 191 -19.48 10.80 -21.35
N SER A 192 -19.65 12.12 -21.47
CA SER A 192 -18.98 13.08 -20.58
C SER A 192 -19.79 13.20 -19.29
N ALA A 193 -19.24 12.78 -18.16
CA ALA A 193 -19.87 12.92 -16.86
C ALA A 193 -19.45 14.22 -16.14
N HIS A 194 -18.27 14.77 -16.47
CA HIS A 194 -17.77 16.04 -15.96
C HIS A 194 -16.95 16.77 -17.03
N PRO A 195 -17.00 18.12 -17.12
CA PRO A 195 -16.21 18.87 -18.09
C PRO A 195 -14.70 18.70 -17.88
N ASN A 196 -14.00 18.20 -18.90
CA ASN A 196 -12.53 18.08 -18.88
C ASN A 196 -11.87 19.36 -19.42
N HIS A 197 -11.12 20.05 -18.56
CA HIS A 197 -10.46 21.32 -18.88
C HIS A 197 -9.23 21.15 -19.80
N HIS A 198 -8.51 20.04 -19.69
CA HIS A 198 -7.40 19.70 -20.59
C HIS A 198 -7.90 19.49 -22.03
N VAL A 199 -9.01 18.75 -22.17
CA VAL A 199 -9.66 18.50 -23.47
C VAL A 199 -10.15 19.79 -24.10
N ARG A 200 -10.77 20.70 -23.33
CA ARG A 200 -11.13 22.04 -23.82
C ARG A 200 -9.89 22.80 -24.31
N ALA A 201 -8.85 22.90 -23.49
CA ALA A 201 -7.62 23.62 -23.81
C ALA A 201 -6.84 23.05 -25.02
N LEU A 202 -7.09 21.81 -25.44
CA LEU A 202 -6.53 21.20 -26.65
C LEU A 202 -7.39 21.40 -27.91
N LYS A 203 -8.68 21.74 -27.77
CA LYS A 203 -9.55 22.12 -28.89
C LYS A 203 -9.52 23.63 -29.16
N ASP A 204 -9.35 24.42 -28.10
CA ASP A 204 -9.22 25.87 -28.16
C ASP A 204 -7.87 26.32 -28.76
N THR A 205 -7.78 27.61 -29.09
CA THR A 205 -6.56 28.24 -29.60
C THR A 205 -5.42 28.19 -28.56
N PRO A 206 -4.16 27.93 -28.97
CA PRO A 206 -3.66 28.00 -30.34
C PRO A 206 -3.39 26.63 -31.01
N TRP A 207 -3.99 25.54 -30.53
CA TRP A 207 -3.72 24.18 -31.06
C TRP A 207 -4.21 23.95 -32.50
N PRO A 208 -5.41 24.43 -32.92
CA PRO A 208 -5.81 24.41 -34.34
C PRO A 208 -4.79 25.12 -35.26
N GLN A 209 -4.20 26.23 -34.80
CA GLN A 209 -3.19 26.95 -35.57
C GLN A 209 -1.90 26.14 -35.73
N ILE A 210 -1.49 25.34 -34.74
CA ILE A 210 -0.37 24.40 -34.89
C ILE A 210 -0.70 23.34 -35.95
N LEU A 211 -1.89 22.74 -35.87
CA LEU A 211 -2.34 21.73 -36.84
C LEU A 211 -2.34 22.27 -38.28
N MET A 212 -2.88 23.48 -38.48
CA MET A 212 -2.88 24.21 -39.74
C MET A 212 -1.47 24.38 -40.34
N ILE A 213 -0.46 24.69 -39.51
CA ILE A 213 0.93 24.87 -39.96
C ILE A 213 1.61 23.53 -40.32
N LEU A 214 1.25 22.44 -39.64
CA LEU A 214 1.72 21.08 -39.98
C LEU A 214 1.12 20.58 -41.31
N GLY A 215 -0.13 20.93 -41.62
CA GLY A 215 -0.83 20.61 -42.86
C GLY A 215 -1.08 19.11 -43.04
N LYS A 216 -0.94 18.58 -44.27
CA LYS A 216 -1.29 17.17 -44.64
C LYS A 216 -0.75 16.02 -43.75
N SER A 217 0.26 16.22 -42.91
CA SER A 217 0.75 15.21 -41.96
C SER A 217 0.47 15.56 -40.49
N GLY A 218 -0.24 16.67 -40.26
CA GLY A 218 -0.50 17.23 -38.94
C GLY A 218 -1.44 16.37 -38.10
N GLU A 219 -2.51 15.81 -38.69
CA GLU A 219 -3.45 14.96 -37.96
C GLU A 219 -2.71 13.78 -37.30
N GLN A 220 -1.90 13.05 -38.08
CA GLN A 220 -1.08 11.93 -37.59
C GLN A 220 -0.07 12.36 -36.52
N ILE A 221 0.59 13.51 -36.69
CA ILE A 221 1.59 14.04 -35.74
C ILE A 221 0.92 14.47 -34.42
N MET A 222 -0.29 15.04 -34.46
CA MET A 222 -1.06 15.41 -33.26
C MET A 222 -1.60 14.17 -32.54
N ILE A 223 -2.07 13.16 -33.26
CA ILE A 223 -2.49 11.86 -32.68
C ILE A 223 -1.33 11.20 -31.95
N ASP A 224 -0.15 11.10 -32.59
CA ASP A 224 1.07 10.57 -31.97
C ASP A 224 1.48 11.40 -30.73
N LEU A 225 1.44 12.73 -30.82
CA LEU A 225 1.77 13.65 -29.73
C LEU A 225 0.87 13.42 -28.50
N LEU A 226 -0.45 13.38 -28.69
CA LEU A 226 -1.41 13.32 -27.57
C LEU A 226 -1.50 11.94 -26.92
N ILE A 227 -0.96 10.89 -27.54
CA ILE A 227 -1.03 9.50 -27.06
C ILE A 227 0.30 9.02 -26.45
N ASP A 228 1.42 9.28 -27.11
CA ASP A 228 2.73 8.72 -26.72
C ASP A 228 3.54 9.65 -25.81
N THR A 229 3.10 10.90 -25.60
CA THR A 229 3.86 11.93 -24.90
C THR A 229 3.08 12.57 -23.74
N ALA A 230 3.81 13.06 -22.75
CA ALA A 230 3.30 14.01 -21.78
C ALA A 230 3.64 15.45 -22.19
N ILE A 231 2.70 16.37 -22.02
CA ILE A 231 2.81 17.77 -22.45
C ILE A 231 2.75 18.66 -21.22
N PHE A 232 3.76 19.52 -21.04
CA PHE A 232 3.88 20.44 -19.91
C PHE A 232 3.99 21.89 -20.40
N LEU A 233 3.10 22.77 -19.93
CA LEU A 233 3.06 24.19 -20.30
C LEU A 233 3.52 25.07 -19.13
N PRO A 234 4.21 26.18 -19.39
CA PRO A 234 4.60 27.13 -18.35
C PRO A 234 3.38 27.82 -17.74
N VAL A 235 3.44 28.04 -16.43
CA VAL A 235 2.49 28.87 -15.68
C VAL A 235 3.09 30.26 -15.53
N LYS A 236 2.37 31.31 -15.94
CA LYS A 236 2.87 32.71 -15.89
C LYS A 236 3.20 33.21 -14.47
N ALA A 237 2.71 32.53 -13.44
CA ALA A 237 3.01 32.84 -12.04
C ALA A 237 4.26 32.09 -11.59
N GLY A 238 5.39 32.81 -11.49
CA GLY A 238 6.68 32.28 -11.05
C GLY A 238 7.62 31.86 -12.19
N VAL A 239 8.80 31.37 -11.83
CA VAL A 239 9.85 30.93 -12.78
C VAL A 239 10.00 29.42 -12.69
N GLY A 240 10.01 28.74 -13.84
CA GLY A 240 10.15 27.28 -13.91
C GLY A 240 8.89 26.48 -13.52
N ASN A 241 7.79 27.15 -13.15
CA ASN A 241 6.53 26.49 -12.84
C ASN A 241 5.87 25.95 -14.12
N LEU A 242 5.64 24.63 -14.16
CA LEU A 242 4.95 23.93 -15.24
C LEU A 242 3.66 23.30 -14.73
N HIS A 243 2.67 23.15 -15.62
CA HIS A 243 1.49 22.30 -15.39
C HIS A 243 1.35 21.30 -16.53
N GLN A 244 0.82 20.11 -16.23
CA GLN A 244 0.62 19.05 -17.22
C GLN A 244 -0.73 19.23 -17.93
N LEU A 245 -0.73 19.13 -19.26
CA LEU A 245 -1.92 19.21 -20.11
C LEU A 245 -2.32 17.86 -20.72
N SER A 246 -1.35 16.98 -21.01
CA SER A 246 -1.63 15.64 -21.54
C SER A 246 -0.60 14.63 -21.02
N GLY A 247 -0.88 13.34 -21.22
CA GLY A 247 -0.10 12.22 -20.74
C GLY A 247 -0.70 11.52 -19.51
N ILE A 248 0.02 10.51 -19.05
CA ILE A 248 -0.19 9.87 -17.74
C ILE A 248 0.16 10.89 -16.65
N PRO A 249 -0.65 11.06 -15.57
CA PRO A 249 -0.36 12.03 -14.53
C PRO A 249 1.03 11.84 -13.88
N LEU A 250 1.70 12.95 -13.57
CA LEU A 250 2.95 13.04 -12.80
C LEU A 250 3.02 12.02 -11.64
N SER A 251 2.01 12.03 -10.77
CA SER A 251 1.90 11.19 -9.57
C SER A 251 1.65 9.69 -9.82
N GLU A 252 1.35 9.30 -11.06
CA GLU A 252 1.10 7.91 -11.47
C GLU A 252 2.14 7.39 -12.47
N THR A 253 3.19 8.17 -12.73
CA THR A 253 4.28 7.81 -13.62
C THR A 253 5.42 7.19 -12.82
N ASP A 254 5.80 5.96 -13.13
CA ASP A 254 6.94 5.29 -12.52
C ASP A 254 8.25 6.01 -12.86
N VAL A 255 9.17 6.10 -11.90
CA VAL A 255 10.49 6.73 -12.11
C VAL A 255 11.31 5.88 -13.09
N SER A 256 11.84 6.51 -14.14
CA SER A 256 12.72 5.88 -15.11
C SER A 256 14.13 5.80 -14.54
N VAL A 257 14.41 4.71 -13.81
CA VAL A 257 15.71 4.49 -13.13
C VAL A 257 16.81 4.18 -14.14
N VAL A 258 17.30 5.22 -14.82
CA VAL A 258 18.54 5.20 -15.61
C VAL A 258 19.71 5.53 -14.67
N ALA A 259 19.95 4.63 -13.72
CA ALA A 259 21.07 4.68 -12.78
C ALA A 259 21.78 3.32 -12.75
N ASP A 260 23.12 3.34 -12.82
CA ASP A 260 24.03 2.21 -12.65
C ASP A 260 23.76 0.92 -13.47
N GLN A 261 23.71 1.06 -14.80
CA GLN A 261 24.10 -0.05 -15.70
C GLN A 261 25.62 -0.31 -15.63
N ASN A 262 26.17 -0.67 -14.46
CA ASN A 262 27.59 -1.04 -14.36
C ASN A 262 27.95 -1.94 -13.15
N LYS A 263 27.27 -3.09 -12.99
CA LYS A 263 27.89 -4.29 -12.39
C LYS A 263 27.14 -5.60 -12.68
N THR A 264 27.94 -6.67 -12.75
CA THR A 264 27.58 -8.11 -12.73
C THR A 264 26.62 -8.64 -13.81
N ASN A 265 27.19 -9.45 -14.71
CA ASN A 265 26.46 -10.30 -15.66
C ASN A 265 25.57 -11.33 -14.95
N CYS A 266 24.41 -11.64 -15.52
CA CYS A 266 23.67 -12.87 -15.28
C CYS A 266 23.04 -13.35 -16.61
N PRO A 267 23.15 -14.62 -17.01
CA PRO A 267 22.85 -15.04 -18.38
C PRO A 267 21.35 -15.06 -18.70
N LYS A 268 21.00 -14.64 -19.92
CA LYS A 268 19.63 -14.70 -20.45
C LYS A 268 19.20 -16.16 -20.67
N ARG A 269 18.34 -16.71 -19.81
CA ARG A 269 17.45 -17.83 -20.16
C ARG A 269 15.99 -17.36 -20.08
N GLY A 270 15.28 -17.47 -21.19
CA GLY A 270 13.90 -17.00 -21.30
C GLY A 270 12.92 -17.99 -20.68
N HIS A 271 12.45 -17.69 -19.47
CA HIS A 271 11.15 -18.14 -18.96
C HIS A 271 10.52 -16.97 -18.19
N LYS A 272 9.21 -16.77 -18.32
CA LYS A 272 8.49 -15.72 -17.58
C LYS A 272 8.55 -16.03 -16.07
N PRO A 273 9.13 -15.16 -15.21
CA PRO A 273 8.92 -15.31 -13.78
C PRO A 273 7.47 -14.94 -13.46
N VAL A 274 6.78 -15.83 -12.74
CA VAL A 274 5.57 -15.47 -11.99
C VAL A 274 5.96 -14.44 -10.92
N ASP A 275 5.01 -13.56 -10.56
CA ASP A 275 5.16 -12.43 -9.63
C ASP A 275 6.31 -12.59 -8.64
N THR A 276 7.41 -11.89 -8.90
CA THR A 276 8.55 -11.85 -7.99
C THR A 276 8.21 -10.90 -6.85
N VAL A 277 7.37 -11.38 -5.94
CA VAL A 277 6.84 -10.64 -4.80
C VAL A 277 8.00 -10.23 -3.88
N HIS A 278 8.47 -8.99 -4.08
CA HIS A 278 9.45 -8.36 -3.19
C HIS A 278 8.88 -8.32 -1.78
N GLY A 279 9.48 -9.11 -0.88
CA GLY A 279 9.05 -9.17 0.52
C GLY A 279 9.29 -7.84 1.22
N ARG A 280 8.31 -7.35 1.98
CA ARG A 280 8.40 -6.09 2.72
C ARG A 280 9.58 -6.12 3.70
N LEU A 281 10.28 -4.99 3.80
CA LEU A 281 11.37 -4.84 4.76
C LEU A 281 10.81 -4.89 6.21
N PRO A 282 11.54 -5.47 7.19
CA PRO A 282 11.11 -5.47 8.59
C PRO A 282 10.91 -4.06 9.19
N SER A 283 11.48 -3.03 8.60
CA SER A 283 11.25 -1.61 8.93
C SER A 283 9.89 -1.09 8.46
N GLU A 284 9.30 -1.65 7.40
CA GLU A 284 7.95 -1.28 6.95
C GLU A 284 6.86 -1.90 7.82
N ILE A 285 7.14 -3.04 8.44
CA ILE A 285 6.18 -3.82 9.22
C ILE A 285 6.03 -3.19 10.60
N THR A 286 5.00 -2.35 10.76
CA THR A 286 4.71 -1.60 11.99
C THR A 286 3.57 -2.21 12.81
N PHE A 287 3.73 -2.29 14.13
CA PHE A 287 2.71 -2.82 15.03
C PHE A 287 1.52 -1.86 15.17
N VAL A 288 0.30 -2.38 14.99
CA VAL A 288 -0.96 -1.63 14.88
C VAL A 288 -1.48 -1.20 16.27
N ARG A 289 -0.69 -0.33 16.95
CA ARG A 289 -0.83 0.07 18.36
C ARG A 289 -2.10 0.87 18.67
N ASN A 290 -2.69 1.52 17.66
CA ASN A 290 -3.96 2.24 17.80
C ASN A 290 -5.10 1.34 18.34
N ARG A 291 -5.08 0.03 18.08
CA ARG A 291 -6.03 -0.98 18.60
C ARG A 291 -6.06 -1.11 20.13
N MET A 292 -5.02 -0.66 20.82
CA MET A 292 -4.95 -0.62 22.28
C MET A 292 -5.67 0.62 22.86
N LEU A 293 -5.77 1.71 22.09
CA LEU A 293 -6.34 2.98 22.53
C LEU A 293 -7.87 2.91 22.47
N TYR A 294 -8.53 3.43 23.52
CA TYR A 294 -10.00 3.45 23.67
C TYR A 294 -10.67 2.05 23.63
N ALA A 295 -9.88 0.97 23.76
CA ALA A 295 -10.38 -0.39 23.75
C ALA A 295 -11.27 -0.65 24.98
N ARG A 296 -12.56 -0.90 24.75
CA ARG A 296 -13.49 -1.32 25.82
C ARG A 296 -13.06 -2.66 26.43
N ALA A 297 -13.27 -2.81 27.73
CA ALA A 297 -13.12 -4.09 28.41
C ALA A 297 -14.01 -5.17 27.78
N ALA A 298 -13.52 -6.40 27.73
CA ALA A 298 -14.37 -7.53 27.34
C ALA A 298 -15.32 -7.85 28.50
N LEU A 299 -16.59 -8.14 28.17
CA LEU A 299 -17.60 -8.51 29.15
C LEU A 299 -18.06 -9.95 28.91
N THR A 300 -18.35 -10.67 29.99
CA THR A 300 -19.03 -11.97 29.93
C THR A 300 -20.52 -11.79 29.64
N ALA A 301 -21.23 -12.88 29.33
CA ALA A 301 -22.69 -12.89 29.23
C ALA A 301 -23.42 -12.47 30.53
N LYS A 302 -22.71 -12.40 31.67
CA LYS A 302 -23.22 -11.88 32.95
C LYS A 302 -22.90 -10.40 33.19
N GLY A 303 -22.35 -9.70 32.20
CA GLY A 303 -21.95 -8.29 32.28
C GLY A 303 -20.68 -8.03 33.09
N THR A 304 -20.02 -9.06 33.62
CA THR A 304 -18.76 -8.92 34.37
C THR A 304 -17.56 -8.79 33.43
N VAL A 305 -16.49 -8.11 33.87
CA VAL A 305 -15.24 -8.03 33.10
C VAL A 305 -14.63 -9.43 32.89
N GLN A 306 -14.30 -9.77 31.64
CA GLN A 306 -13.50 -10.93 31.27
C GLN A 306 -12.01 -10.53 31.27
N TYR A 307 -11.21 -11.24 32.06
CA TYR A 307 -9.75 -11.05 32.12
C TYR A 307 -9.01 -11.95 31.13
N GLY A 308 -7.84 -11.48 30.66
CA GLY A 308 -7.02 -12.18 29.68
C GLY A 308 -7.40 -11.90 28.22
N LEU A 309 -7.10 -12.85 27.33
CA LEU A 309 -7.40 -12.70 25.90
C LEU A 309 -8.90 -12.84 25.63
N ARG A 310 -9.42 -12.00 24.72
CA ARG A 310 -10.84 -12.01 24.31
C ARG A 310 -11.23 -13.37 23.71
N HIS A 311 -12.51 -13.74 23.82
CA HIS A 311 -13.06 -14.97 23.23
C HIS A 311 -12.84 -15.09 21.70
N ILE A 312 -12.65 -13.97 21.00
CA ILE A 312 -12.36 -13.91 19.55
C ILE A 312 -10.93 -14.37 19.20
N HIS A 313 -10.01 -14.41 20.18
CA HIS A 313 -8.60 -14.75 19.96
C HIS A 313 -8.41 -16.25 19.71
N VAL A 314 -7.51 -16.62 18.78
CA VAL A 314 -7.34 -18.03 18.35
C VAL A 314 -7.03 -18.98 19.50
N LEU A 315 -6.14 -18.62 20.45
CA LEU A 315 -5.84 -19.45 21.64
C LEU A 315 -7.06 -19.69 22.56
N SER A 316 -8.07 -18.83 22.48
CA SER A 316 -9.31 -18.93 23.28
C SER A 316 -10.44 -19.62 22.52
N ARG A 317 -10.39 -19.65 21.18
CA ARG A 317 -11.31 -20.43 20.31
C ARG A 317 -10.85 -21.85 20.08
N CYS A 318 -9.54 -22.09 20.10
CA CYS A 318 -8.89 -23.39 19.92
C CYS A 318 -8.09 -23.77 21.17
N PRO A 319 -8.74 -23.98 22.33
CA PRO A 319 -8.07 -24.46 23.54
C PRO A 319 -7.52 -25.87 23.34
N HIS A 320 -6.48 -26.21 24.09
CA HIS A 320 -6.03 -27.60 24.24
C HIS A 320 -6.70 -28.19 25.48
N ILE A 321 -7.53 -29.21 25.28
CA ILE A 321 -8.28 -29.90 26.33
C ILE A 321 -7.36 -30.96 26.94
N PRO A 322 -7.01 -30.88 28.25
CA PRO A 322 -6.25 -31.94 28.88
C PRO A 322 -7.11 -33.20 29.00
N CYS A 323 -6.55 -34.32 28.57
CA CYS A 323 -7.13 -35.64 28.86
C CYS A 323 -6.93 -35.98 30.35
N SER A 324 -7.89 -36.68 30.95
CA SER A 324 -7.78 -37.24 32.31
C SER A 324 -7.94 -38.75 32.27
N ASP A 325 -7.25 -39.47 33.14
CA ASP A 325 -7.15 -40.94 33.05
C ASP A 325 -8.50 -41.68 33.11
N GLN A 326 -9.51 -41.03 33.69
CA GLN A 326 -10.88 -41.53 33.90
C GLN A 326 -11.84 -41.42 32.69
N THR A 327 -11.47 -40.78 31.58
CA THR A 327 -12.35 -40.69 30.39
C THR A 327 -12.39 -42.02 29.60
N SER A 328 -13.46 -42.27 28.85
CA SER A 328 -13.55 -43.42 27.94
C SER A 328 -12.49 -43.35 26.83
N GLU A 329 -11.95 -44.47 26.35
CA GLU A 329 -10.96 -44.48 25.25
C GLU A 329 -11.49 -43.83 23.96
N GLU A 330 -12.79 -43.95 23.69
CA GLU A 330 -13.46 -43.26 22.58
C GLU A 330 -13.41 -41.73 22.75
N GLU A 331 -13.61 -41.27 23.98
CA GLU A 331 -13.53 -39.85 24.36
C GLU A 331 -12.07 -39.36 24.32
N LYS A 332 -11.10 -40.18 24.75
CA LYS A 332 -9.66 -39.88 24.62
C LYS A 332 -9.28 -39.68 23.15
N LEU A 333 -9.77 -40.55 22.26
CA LEU A 333 -9.56 -40.44 20.81
C LEU A 333 -10.22 -39.17 20.22
N ALA A 334 -11.45 -38.85 20.64
CA ALA A 334 -12.15 -37.64 20.22
C ALA A 334 -11.45 -36.36 20.71
N ILE A 335 -10.99 -36.33 21.96
CA ILE A 335 -10.21 -35.22 22.54
C ILE A 335 -8.88 -35.05 21.79
N ALA A 336 -8.14 -36.13 21.53
CA ALA A 336 -6.89 -36.08 20.76
C ALA A 336 -7.11 -35.51 19.35
N GLN A 337 -8.16 -35.97 18.66
CA GLN A 337 -8.58 -35.48 17.34
C GLN A 337 -9.06 -34.02 17.34
N SER A 338 -9.65 -33.54 18.44
CA SER A 338 -10.06 -32.14 18.61
C SER A 338 -8.86 -31.24 18.87
N ASN A 339 -7.97 -31.68 19.77
CA ASN A 339 -6.71 -31.02 20.09
C ASN A 339 -5.83 -30.87 18.84
N GLU A 340 -5.66 -31.91 18.02
CA GLU A 340 -4.88 -31.82 16.79
C GLU A 340 -5.43 -30.77 15.80
N ARG A 341 -6.76 -30.73 15.61
CA ARG A 341 -7.41 -29.69 14.78
C ARG A 341 -7.22 -28.28 15.37
N ASN A 342 -7.32 -28.14 16.69
CA ASN A 342 -7.10 -26.88 17.39
C ASN A 342 -5.64 -26.39 17.30
N THR A 343 -4.67 -27.27 17.54
CA THR A 343 -3.24 -27.01 17.33
C THR A 343 -2.97 -26.56 15.91
N LEU A 344 -3.46 -27.32 14.90
CA LEU A 344 -3.27 -27.00 13.49
C LEU A 344 -3.83 -25.62 13.14
N LYS A 345 -5.03 -25.27 13.62
CA LYS A 345 -5.58 -23.91 13.47
C LYS A 345 -4.68 -22.85 14.12
N VAL A 346 -4.21 -23.04 15.35
CA VAL A 346 -3.28 -22.08 15.98
C VAL A 346 -1.99 -21.93 15.17
N MET A 347 -1.43 -23.02 14.64
CA MET A 347 -0.25 -22.98 13.77
C MET A 347 -0.49 -22.21 12.47
N MET A 348 -1.70 -22.27 11.88
CA MET A 348 -2.07 -21.49 10.69
C MET A 348 -2.13 -19.98 10.97
N TYR A 349 -2.50 -19.55 12.19
CA TYR A 349 -2.43 -18.14 12.59
C TYR A 349 -1.00 -17.65 12.87
N ILE A 350 -0.12 -18.51 13.41
CA ILE A 350 1.27 -18.15 13.75
C ILE A 350 2.19 -18.21 12.51
N PHE A 351 1.99 -19.18 11.62
CA PHE A 351 2.85 -19.46 10.46
C PHE A 351 2.13 -19.36 9.11
N PRO A 352 1.35 -18.28 8.82
CA PRO A 352 0.44 -18.25 7.67
C PRO A 352 1.14 -18.47 6.33
N ARG A 353 2.35 -17.91 6.14
CA ARG A 353 3.15 -18.06 4.91
C ARG A 353 3.46 -19.52 4.58
N GLN A 354 3.71 -20.36 5.58
CA GLN A 354 3.99 -21.79 5.41
C GLN A 354 2.74 -22.61 4.99
N PHE A 355 1.54 -22.07 5.18
CA PHE A 355 0.27 -22.66 4.74
C PHE A 355 -0.32 -21.97 3.49
N GLY A 356 0.40 -21.02 2.87
CA GLY A 356 -0.09 -20.25 1.72
C GLY A 356 -1.13 -19.17 2.05
N LEU A 357 -1.34 -18.87 3.33
CA LEU A 357 -2.25 -17.81 3.79
C LEU A 357 -1.65 -16.41 3.58
N HIS A 358 -2.54 -15.41 3.49
CA HIS A 358 -2.19 -13.99 3.43
C HIS A 358 -1.32 -13.59 4.62
N ASN A 359 -0.31 -12.75 4.41
CA ASN A 359 0.63 -12.42 5.48
C ASN A 359 1.31 -11.06 5.29
N VAL A 360 1.76 -10.49 6.40
CA VAL A 360 2.36 -9.14 6.47
C VAL A 360 3.61 -8.99 5.60
N PHE A 361 4.34 -10.07 5.33
CA PHE A 361 5.63 -10.05 4.63
C PHE A 361 5.49 -10.02 3.11
N THR A 362 4.54 -10.78 2.54
CA THR A 362 4.44 -10.95 1.08
C THR A 362 3.12 -10.47 0.48
N SER A 363 2.04 -10.33 1.26
CA SER A 363 0.72 -10.07 0.67
C SER A 363 0.44 -8.58 0.44
N SER A 364 -0.15 -8.29 -0.72
CA SER A 364 -0.83 -7.02 -1.01
C SER A 364 -2.06 -6.87 -0.10
N VAL A 365 -2.48 -5.63 0.15
CA VAL A 365 -3.57 -5.29 1.08
C VAL A 365 -4.62 -4.53 0.29
N ASP A 366 -5.83 -5.09 0.20
CA ASP A 366 -6.93 -4.43 -0.49
C ASP A 366 -7.50 -3.28 0.35
N ARG A 367 -7.30 -2.05 -0.14
CA ARG A 367 -7.79 -0.82 0.47
C ARG A 367 -9.32 -0.66 0.41
N SER A 368 -10.03 -1.49 -0.35
CA SER A 368 -11.49 -1.58 -0.27
C SER A 368 -11.94 -2.19 1.07
N THR A 369 -11.15 -3.11 1.62
CA THR A 369 -11.50 -3.88 2.83
C THR A 369 -10.96 -3.27 4.12
N THR A 370 -9.85 -2.53 4.07
CA THR A 370 -9.19 -1.98 5.27
C THR A 370 -8.54 -0.63 5.01
N SER A 371 -8.72 0.28 5.97
CA SER A 371 -8.02 1.57 6.05
C SER A 371 -6.65 1.47 6.75
N GLN A 372 -6.30 0.30 7.30
CA GLN A 372 -5.01 0.08 7.97
C GLN A 372 -3.94 -0.36 6.96
N LYS A 373 -2.66 -0.16 7.30
CA LYS A 373 -1.51 -0.59 6.46
C LYS A 373 -1.50 -2.10 6.17
N PHE A 374 -2.17 -2.90 7.00
CA PHE A 374 -2.26 -4.36 6.92
C PHE A 374 -3.70 -4.84 7.13
N ALA A 375 -4.00 -6.07 6.68
CA ALA A 375 -5.29 -6.72 6.90
C ALA A 375 -5.50 -7.08 8.39
N ASP A 376 -6.75 -7.32 8.79
CA ASP A 376 -7.07 -7.74 10.16
C ASP A 376 -6.98 -9.26 10.33
N TYR A 377 -5.87 -9.72 10.93
CA TYR A 377 -5.62 -11.14 11.15
C TYR A 377 -6.30 -11.73 12.40
N THR A 378 -7.22 -10.99 13.07
CA THR A 378 -7.92 -11.46 14.28
C THR A 378 -8.89 -12.62 14.00
N LEU A 379 -9.55 -12.59 12.84
CA LEU A 379 -10.42 -13.65 12.34
C LEU A 379 -9.99 -14.01 10.91
N ARG A 380 -9.77 -15.30 10.67
CA ARG A 380 -9.31 -15.84 9.37
C ARG A 380 -10.02 -17.15 9.00
N GLU A 381 -11.15 -17.44 9.64
CA GLU A 381 -11.83 -18.74 9.48
C GLU A 381 -12.34 -18.95 8.04
N GLU A 382 -12.78 -17.91 7.34
CA GLU A 382 -13.22 -17.97 5.93
C GLU A 382 -12.05 -18.35 5.00
N GLU A 383 -10.87 -17.75 5.23
CA GLU A 383 -9.63 -18.02 4.50
C GLU A 383 -9.11 -19.45 4.79
N ILE A 384 -9.15 -19.87 6.06
CA ILE A 384 -8.75 -21.21 6.49
C ILE A 384 -9.73 -22.28 5.97
N SER A 385 -11.03 -21.98 5.93
CA SER A 385 -12.06 -22.89 5.40
C SER A 385 -11.95 -23.04 3.89
N SER A 386 -11.83 -21.94 3.15
CA SER A 386 -11.67 -21.97 1.70
C SER A 386 -10.32 -22.52 1.22
N LEU A 387 -9.28 -22.51 2.05
CA LEU A 387 -8.10 -23.37 1.84
C LEU A 387 -8.42 -24.85 2.11
N SER A 388 -9.12 -25.16 3.21
CA SER A 388 -9.44 -26.55 3.61
C SER A 388 -10.35 -27.28 2.62
N GLU A 389 -11.25 -26.55 1.96
CA GLU A 389 -12.09 -27.02 0.85
C GLU A 389 -11.25 -27.39 -0.38
N LYS A 390 -10.25 -26.56 -0.72
CA LYS A 390 -9.36 -26.77 -1.88
C LYS A 390 -8.33 -27.86 -1.62
N GLN A 391 -7.78 -27.94 -0.41
CA GLN A 391 -6.82 -28.97 0.02
C GLN A 391 -6.93 -29.20 1.53
N LYS A 392 -7.01 -30.47 1.97
CA LYS A 392 -6.90 -30.82 3.40
C LYS A 392 -5.55 -30.31 3.95
N PRO A 393 -5.51 -29.37 4.91
CA PRO A 393 -4.28 -28.72 5.32
C PRO A 393 -3.34 -29.71 6.02
N ARG A 394 -2.21 -30.03 5.38
CA ARG A 394 -1.17 -30.90 5.94
C ARG A 394 -0.09 -30.05 6.60
N LEU A 395 0.36 -30.45 7.79
CA LEU A 395 1.45 -29.76 8.49
C LEU A 395 2.75 -29.78 7.63
N PRO A 396 3.28 -28.62 7.20
CA PRO A 396 4.48 -28.53 6.37
C PRO A 396 5.68 -29.20 7.04
N LYS A 397 6.58 -29.84 6.27
CA LYS A 397 7.72 -30.62 6.81
C LYS A 397 8.48 -29.86 7.91
N ARG A 398 8.80 -28.58 7.65
CA ARG A 398 9.51 -27.67 8.55
C ARG A 398 8.81 -27.43 9.90
N LEU A 399 7.49 -27.53 9.98
CA LEU A 399 6.71 -27.26 11.21
C LEU A 399 6.36 -28.53 12.01
N ARG A 400 6.92 -29.70 11.65
CA ARG A 400 6.70 -30.96 12.37
C ARG A 400 7.61 -31.05 13.60
N GLY A 401 7.26 -31.94 14.54
CA GLY A 401 8.00 -32.10 15.79
C GLY A 401 7.88 -30.86 16.68
N ASP A 402 9.01 -30.18 16.92
CA ASP A 402 9.12 -29.14 17.95
C ASP A 402 8.14 -27.96 17.78
N ALA A 403 7.99 -27.42 16.57
CA ALA A 403 7.07 -26.29 16.37
C ALA A 403 5.62 -26.63 16.78
N ARG A 404 5.17 -27.87 16.52
CA ARG A 404 3.86 -28.36 16.98
C ARG A 404 3.82 -28.50 18.49
N ARG A 405 4.81 -29.17 19.08
CA ARG A 405 4.95 -29.41 20.53
C ARG A 405 4.96 -28.10 21.34
N LEU A 406 5.61 -27.06 20.82
CA LEU A 406 5.66 -25.74 21.45
C LEU A 406 4.34 -24.97 21.31
N VAL A 407 3.60 -25.14 20.21
CA VAL A 407 2.25 -24.56 20.07
C VAL A 407 1.22 -25.27 20.98
N GLU A 408 1.29 -26.60 21.11
CA GLU A 408 0.49 -27.36 22.09
C GLU A 408 0.78 -26.90 23.53
N ARG A 409 2.06 -26.71 23.87
CA ARG A 409 2.47 -26.16 25.16
C ARG A 409 2.02 -24.71 25.37
N LEU A 410 2.04 -23.87 24.33
CA LEU A 410 1.51 -22.49 24.35
C LEU A 410 0.00 -22.48 24.65
N GLN A 411 -0.79 -23.38 24.05
CA GLN A 411 -2.22 -23.52 24.34
C GLN A 411 -2.47 -23.99 25.79
N LEU A 412 -1.70 -24.97 26.26
CA LEU A 412 -1.78 -25.45 27.66
C LEU A 412 -1.40 -24.36 28.68
N LEU A 413 -0.35 -23.58 28.40
CA LEU A 413 0.08 -22.46 29.27
C LEU A 413 -0.92 -21.30 29.24
N HIS A 414 -1.53 -20.99 28.08
CA HIS A 414 -2.64 -20.03 27.98
C HIS A 414 -3.84 -20.46 28.84
N GLY A 415 -4.28 -21.71 28.71
CA GLY A 415 -5.41 -22.25 29.48
C GLY A 415 -5.17 -22.31 31.00
N ARG A 416 -3.91 -22.47 31.42
CA ARG A 416 -3.49 -22.45 32.83
C ARG A 416 -3.16 -21.04 33.36
N CYS A 417 -3.23 -19.99 32.54
CA CYS A 417 -2.81 -18.65 32.95
C CYS A 417 -3.88 -17.94 33.79
N SER A 418 -3.63 -17.77 35.09
CA SER A 418 -4.52 -17.05 36.03
C SER A 418 -4.43 -15.52 35.85
N TYR A 419 -4.85 -15.00 34.70
CA TYR A 419 -4.81 -13.57 34.34
C TYR A 419 -5.35 -12.64 35.44
N THR A 420 -6.43 -13.04 36.13
CA THR A 420 -7.07 -12.28 37.21
C THR A 420 -6.12 -12.06 38.40
N GLU A 421 -5.40 -13.10 38.81
CA GLU A 421 -4.49 -13.01 39.97
C GLU A 421 -3.20 -12.29 39.62
N LEU A 422 -2.72 -12.43 38.38
CA LEU A 422 -1.64 -11.59 37.85
C LEU A 422 -2.05 -10.11 37.83
N LEU A 423 -3.30 -9.80 37.47
CA LEU A 423 -3.79 -8.42 37.45
C LEU A 423 -3.86 -7.85 38.87
N ARG A 424 -4.40 -8.61 39.84
CA ARG A 424 -4.41 -8.19 41.26
C ARG A 424 -3.02 -8.01 41.86
N HIS A 425 -2.02 -8.77 41.38
CA HIS A 425 -0.65 -8.69 41.86
C HIS A 425 0.07 -7.45 41.32
N TYR A 426 0.05 -7.22 40.01
CA TYR A 426 0.81 -6.15 39.37
C TYR A 426 0.02 -4.83 39.24
N CYS A 427 -1.29 -4.91 39.05
CA CYS A 427 -2.20 -3.77 38.83
C CYS A 427 -3.35 -3.75 39.86
N PRO A 428 -3.07 -3.70 41.18
CA PRO A 428 -4.09 -3.75 42.22
C PRO A 428 -5.04 -2.54 42.14
N SER A 429 -6.34 -2.78 42.29
CA SER A 429 -7.36 -1.72 42.28
C SER A 429 -7.82 -1.32 43.69
N ALA A 430 -8.47 -0.15 43.79
CA ALA A 430 -9.16 0.29 45.02
C ALA A 430 -10.33 -0.65 45.45
N ILE A 431 -10.73 -1.61 44.62
CA ILE A 431 -11.72 -2.65 44.96
C ILE A 431 -11.01 -3.82 45.67
N ASP A 432 -9.80 -4.17 45.25
CA ASP A 432 -9.03 -5.29 45.81
C ASP A 432 -8.49 -4.98 47.22
N THR A 433 -8.10 -3.72 47.47
CA THR A 433 -7.68 -3.26 48.81
C THR A 433 -8.82 -3.38 49.83
N ASN A 434 -10.02 -2.90 49.48
CA ASN A 434 -11.22 -3.00 50.31
C ASN A 434 -11.68 -4.45 50.57
N ARG A 435 -11.38 -5.39 49.67
CA ARG A 435 -11.63 -6.83 49.92
C ARG A 435 -10.73 -7.41 51.01
N ARG A 436 -9.49 -6.93 51.14
CA ARG A 436 -8.54 -7.44 52.14
C ARG A 436 -8.91 -6.98 53.56
N THR A 437 -9.29 -5.72 53.73
CA THR A 437 -9.62 -5.13 55.05
C THR A 437 -10.86 -5.76 55.73
N HIS A 438 -11.82 -6.29 54.95
CA HIS A 438 -12.95 -7.04 55.48
C HIS A 438 -12.61 -8.49 55.90
N SER A 439 -11.58 -9.11 55.30
CA SER A 439 -11.18 -10.48 55.62
C SER A 439 -10.49 -10.58 57.00
N SER A 440 -9.62 -9.62 57.30
CA SER A 440 -8.77 -9.62 58.50
C SER A 440 -9.48 -9.33 59.84
N LYS A 441 -10.81 -9.16 59.86
CA LYS A 441 -11.60 -8.80 61.07
C LYS A 441 -12.33 -9.97 61.74
N LYS A 442 -11.93 -11.23 61.47
CA LYS A 442 -12.37 -12.42 62.25
C LYS A 442 -11.38 -12.78 63.37
N THR A 443 -11.21 -11.89 64.35
CA THR A 443 -10.57 -12.23 65.62
C THR A 443 -11.57 -12.87 66.59
N LEU A 444 -11.16 -13.91 67.32
CA LEU A 444 -11.96 -14.55 68.36
C LEU A 444 -12.45 -13.53 69.41
N LYS A 445 -13.74 -13.60 69.78
CA LYS A 445 -14.24 -13.02 71.04
C LYS A 445 -14.99 -14.08 71.83
N ARG A 446 -14.43 -14.39 73.00
CA ARG A 446 -14.99 -15.20 74.09
C ARG A 446 -16.29 -14.56 74.60
N PRO A 447 -17.36 -15.32 74.91
CA PRO A 447 -18.63 -14.75 75.35
C PRO A 447 -18.61 -14.35 76.83
N GLN A 448 -19.02 -13.12 77.15
CA GLN A 448 -19.57 -12.77 78.46
C GLN A 448 -20.71 -11.74 78.38
N ARG A 449 -21.85 -12.18 78.91
CA ARG A 449 -22.91 -11.46 79.68
C ARG A 449 -23.18 -9.96 79.43
N PHE A 450 -24.43 -9.72 79.02
CA PHE A 450 -25.34 -8.61 79.40
C PHE A 450 -25.28 -8.25 80.91
N PRO A 451 -25.73 -7.05 81.39
CA PRO A 451 -26.96 -6.38 80.91
C PRO A 451 -27.04 -4.83 80.89
N ALA A 452 -28.09 -4.33 80.22
CA ALA A 452 -28.87 -3.10 80.45
C ALA A 452 -28.13 -1.73 80.52
N SER A 453 -28.73 -0.57 80.24
CA SER A 453 -30.16 -0.21 80.18
C SER A 453 -30.41 1.03 79.31
N GLN A 454 -31.68 1.47 79.25
CA GLN A 454 -32.16 2.80 78.82
C GLN A 454 -32.04 3.21 77.34
N ALA A 455 -33.23 3.40 76.75
CA ALA A 455 -33.58 4.40 75.75
C ALA A 455 -34.83 5.14 76.32
N PRO A 456 -35.40 6.17 75.67
CA PRO A 456 -34.98 6.87 74.44
C PRO A 456 -34.78 8.39 74.66
N GLU A 457 -34.53 9.14 73.59
CA GLU A 457 -35.33 10.36 73.40
C GLU A 457 -35.46 10.80 71.93
N ARG A 458 -36.51 11.58 71.65
CA ARG A 458 -36.75 12.22 70.35
C ARG A 458 -36.00 13.55 70.30
N ASN A 459 -35.66 14.00 69.09
CA ASN A 459 -36.11 15.34 68.72
C ASN A 459 -36.41 15.45 67.23
N THR A 460 -37.24 16.43 66.85
CA THR A 460 -37.76 16.56 65.48
C THR A 460 -37.93 18.04 65.12
N GLN A 461 -37.15 18.49 64.12
CA GLN A 461 -37.40 19.66 63.28
C GLN A 461 -36.78 19.34 61.91
N LEU A 462 -37.47 19.41 60.76
CA LEU A 462 -38.31 20.46 60.13
C LEU A 462 -37.51 21.51 59.35
N THR A 463 -38.09 21.91 58.20
CA THR A 463 -37.92 23.20 57.52
C THR A 463 -36.64 23.41 56.70
N THR A 464 -36.66 23.78 55.40
CA THR A 464 -37.73 23.93 54.37
C THR A 464 -37.12 24.08 52.95
N CYS A 465 -37.90 23.76 51.91
CA CYS A 465 -37.94 24.43 50.57
C CYS A 465 -36.65 24.56 49.71
N SER A 466 -36.68 24.78 48.39
CA SER A 466 -37.73 24.75 47.34
C SER A 466 -37.01 24.50 45.98
N ALA A 467 -37.52 23.65 45.09
CA ALA A 467 -38.35 23.99 43.91
C ALA A 467 -37.66 24.96 42.91
N LEU A 468 -37.71 24.81 41.57
CA LEU A 468 -38.70 24.15 40.69
C LEU A 468 -38.04 23.28 39.56
N PRO A 469 -38.81 22.47 38.81
CA PRO A 469 -38.30 21.48 37.85
C PRO A 469 -38.35 21.95 36.39
N ARG A 470 -37.87 21.10 35.46
CA ARG A 470 -38.27 21.13 34.03
C ARG A 470 -38.64 19.73 33.55
N ILE A 471 -39.87 19.57 33.05
CA ILE A 471 -40.48 18.30 32.64
C ILE A 471 -40.54 18.25 31.10
N THR A 472 -39.99 17.19 30.49
CA THR A 472 -40.37 16.57 29.19
C THR A 472 -39.38 15.42 28.93
N THR A 473 -39.75 14.21 28.50
CA THR A 473 -41.07 13.59 28.27
C THR A 473 -40.98 12.08 28.53
N GLN A 474 -42.10 11.35 28.51
CA GLN A 474 -42.19 9.98 29.02
C GLN A 474 -41.52 8.92 28.13
N SER A 475 -40.88 7.93 28.75
CA SER A 475 -40.69 6.59 28.17
C SER A 475 -41.01 5.52 29.22
N ARG A 476 -41.94 4.60 28.89
CA ARG A 476 -42.44 3.56 29.80
C ARG A 476 -41.57 2.30 29.78
N HIS A 477 -40.41 2.35 30.43
CA HIS A 477 -39.69 1.13 30.83
C HIS A 477 -39.79 0.92 32.35
N LYS A 478 -40.65 -0.03 32.73
CA LYS A 478 -40.92 -0.42 34.12
C LYS A 478 -39.68 -1.16 34.68
N PRO A 479 -38.91 -0.60 35.63
CA PRO A 479 -37.68 -1.23 36.09
C PRO A 479 -38.00 -2.50 36.89
N ARG A 480 -37.54 -3.65 36.38
CA ARG A 480 -37.66 -4.95 37.05
C ARG A 480 -36.76 -4.91 38.29
N ARG A 481 -37.35 -4.91 39.50
CA ARG A 481 -36.60 -4.90 40.78
C ARG A 481 -35.52 -5.98 40.77
N PRO A 482 -34.23 -5.65 40.97
CA PRO A 482 -33.22 -6.64 41.31
C PRO A 482 -33.55 -7.26 42.68
N ALA A 483 -33.21 -8.54 42.84
CA ALA A 483 -33.10 -9.16 44.17
C ALA A 483 -31.98 -8.46 44.97
N PRO A 484 -32.00 -8.49 46.32
CA PRO A 484 -31.03 -7.77 47.14
C PRO A 484 -29.61 -8.30 46.92
N SER A 485 -28.82 -7.55 46.14
CA SER A 485 -27.40 -7.82 45.95
C SER A 485 -26.59 -7.20 47.08
N VAL A 486 -25.51 -7.89 47.45
CA VAL A 486 -24.55 -7.47 48.48
C VAL A 486 -24.10 -6.02 48.21
N PRO A 487 -23.97 -5.15 49.24
CA PRO A 487 -23.55 -3.76 49.05
C PRO A 487 -22.24 -3.67 48.26
N VAL A 488 -22.32 -3.13 47.05
CA VAL A 488 -21.14 -2.77 46.27
C VAL A 488 -20.48 -1.57 46.97
N PRO A 489 -19.18 -1.63 47.33
CA PRO A 489 -18.50 -0.49 47.93
C PRO A 489 -18.57 0.72 47.00
N VAL A 490 -19.19 1.81 47.48
CA VAL A 490 -19.21 3.08 46.75
C VAL A 490 -17.81 3.69 46.84
N ILE A 491 -16.99 3.41 45.84
CA ILE A 491 -15.65 3.99 45.70
C ILE A 491 -15.84 5.49 45.48
N LYS A 492 -15.27 6.31 46.37
CA LYS A 492 -15.11 7.74 46.14
C LYS A 492 -13.73 8.00 45.52
N PHE A 493 -13.70 8.88 44.54
CA PHE A 493 -12.52 9.40 43.86
C PHE A 493 -12.93 10.78 43.32
N ASP A 494 -12.04 11.76 43.43
CA ASP A 494 -12.32 13.14 43.04
C ASP A 494 -12.07 13.35 41.54
N ALA A 495 -11.24 12.49 40.92
CA ALA A 495 -11.09 12.43 39.48
C ALA A 495 -10.94 10.99 38.96
N VAL A 496 -11.54 10.69 37.80
CA VAL A 496 -11.43 9.35 37.15
C VAL A 496 -9.97 8.98 36.82
N THR A 497 -9.08 9.96 36.70
CA THR A 497 -7.63 9.78 36.53
C THR A 497 -6.94 9.13 37.73
N GLU A 498 -7.53 9.17 38.93
CA GLU A 498 -7.01 8.50 40.13
C GLU A 498 -7.13 6.97 40.04
N LEU A 499 -7.97 6.47 39.13
CA LEU A 499 -8.11 5.05 38.81
C LEU A 499 -7.11 4.57 37.74
N ALA A 500 -6.18 5.42 37.30
CA ALA A 500 -5.22 5.09 36.25
C ALA A 500 -4.02 4.28 36.76
N THR A 501 -3.83 3.08 36.23
CA THR A 501 -2.68 2.21 36.55
C THR A 501 -1.37 2.78 35.97
N PRO A 502 -0.29 2.91 36.76
CA PRO A 502 1.01 3.35 36.26
C PRO A 502 1.56 2.46 35.14
N ALA A 503 2.23 3.06 34.13
CA ALA A 503 2.76 2.33 32.98
C ALA A 503 3.74 1.19 33.37
N ALA A 504 4.52 1.35 34.43
CA ALA A 504 5.41 0.32 34.96
C ALA A 504 4.67 -0.92 35.50
N HIS A 505 3.48 -0.73 36.10
CA HIS A 505 2.64 -1.81 36.60
C HIS A 505 2.01 -2.59 35.43
N VAL A 506 1.50 -1.88 34.41
CA VAL A 506 1.00 -2.47 33.16
C VAL A 506 2.11 -3.25 32.44
N SER A 507 3.32 -2.68 32.40
CA SER A 507 4.51 -3.33 31.85
C SER A 507 4.87 -4.63 32.59
N ALA A 508 4.96 -4.60 33.92
CA ALA A 508 5.22 -5.79 34.72
C ALA A 508 4.13 -6.88 34.55
N TYR A 509 2.86 -6.49 34.49
CA TYR A 509 1.73 -7.38 34.20
C TYR A 509 1.86 -8.06 32.83
N CYS A 510 2.10 -7.29 31.77
CA CYS A 510 2.27 -7.82 30.42
C CYS A 510 3.50 -8.72 30.29
N GLN A 511 4.64 -8.31 30.87
CA GLN A 511 5.86 -9.13 30.89
C GLN A 511 5.66 -10.45 31.64
N ALA A 512 5.01 -10.43 32.81
CA ALA A 512 4.71 -11.62 33.59
C ALA A 512 3.74 -12.58 32.90
N ILE A 513 2.79 -12.06 32.11
CA ILE A 513 1.92 -12.88 31.24
C ILE A 513 2.73 -13.54 30.14
N LEU A 514 3.52 -12.78 29.37
CA LEU A 514 4.31 -13.31 28.27
C LEU A 514 5.33 -14.37 28.74
N ALA A 515 5.98 -14.12 29.87
CA ALA A 515 6.93 -15.04 30.49
C ALA A 515 6.30 -16.32 31.09
N LYS A 516 4.97 -16.36 31.29
CA LYS A 516 4.20 -17.52 31.72
C LYS A 516 3.51 -18.27 30.58
N ILE A 517 3.11 -17.56 29.53
CA ILE A 517 2.36 -18.14 28.40
C ILE A 517 3.27 -18.68 27.31
N ILE A 518 4.34 -17.96 26.95
CA ILE A 518 5.23 -18.35 25.86
C ILE A 518 6.24 -19.38 26.40
N PRO A 519 6.28 -20.63 25.87
CA PRO A 519 7.32 -21.61 26.17
C PRO A 519 8.73 -21.03 26.12
N ASN A 520 9.59 -21.43 27.05
CA ASN A 520 10.96 -20.90 27.14
C ASN A 520 11.76 -21.15 25.85
N GLU A 521 11.48 -22.27 25.19
CA GLU A 521 12.18 -22.74 24.01
C GLU A 521 11.90 -21.89 22.76
N PHE A 522 10.84 -21.06 22.74
CA PHE A 522 10.62 -20.07 21.66
C PHE A 522 11.64 -18.93 21.67
N TRP A 523 12.34 -18.69 22.78
CA TRP A 523 13.37 -17.65 22.86
C TRP A 523 14.74 -18.15 22.34
N GLY A 524 14.89 -19.46 22.08
CA GLY A 524 16.14 -20.12 21.72
C GLY A 524 16.52 -21.21 22.73
N LEU A 525 17.81 -21.54 22.79
CA LEU A 525 18.38 -22.53 23.73
C LEU A 525 19.58 -21.90 24.47
N GLY A 526 19.93 -22.45 25.64
CA GLY A 526 21.09 -22.01 26.42
C GLY A 526 21.01 -20.55 26.89
N GLU A 527 22.16 -19.86 26.92
CA GLU A 527 22.25 -18.45 27.34
C GLU A 527 21.45 -17.51 26.42
N ASP A 528 21.43 -17.82 25.12
CA ASP A 528 20.71 -17.02 24.11
C ASP A 528 19.21 -16.99 24.36
N GLN A 529 18.64 -18.07 24.91
CA GLN A 529 17.26 -18.11 25.40
C GLN A 529 16.98 -16.99 26.42
N VAL A 530 17.90 -16.79 27.36
CA VAL A 530 17.77 -15.80 28.45
C VAL A 530 17.99 -14.39 27.90
N HIS A 531 19.00 -14.20 27.05
CA HIS A 531 19.27 -12.93 26.37
C HIS A 531 18.08 -12.48 25.51
N ASN A 532 17.57 -13.35 24.65
CA ASN A 532 16.45 -13.06 23.74
C ASN A 532 15.16 -12.76 24.52
N LYS A 533 14.84 -13.57 25.54
CA LYS A 533 13.69 -13.34 26.42
C LYS A 533 13.78 -11.96 27.10
N ASN A 534 14.93 -11.63 27.67
CA ASN A 534 15.15 -10.33 28.33
C ASN A 534 15.07 -9.15 27.35
N THR A 535 15.66 -9.27 26.16
CA THR A 535 15.60 -8.24 25.12
C THR A 535 14.16 -7.96 24.66
N ILE A 536 13.37 -9.00 24.36
CA ILE A 536 11.97 -8.83 23.95
C ILE A 536 11.12 -8.26 25.10
N LEU A 537 11.31 -8.69 26.34
CA LEU A 537 10.57 -8.15 27.49
C LEU A 537 10.88 -6.66 27.77
N ARG A 538 12.10 -6.19 27.48
CA ARG A 538 12.44 -4.75 27.47
C ARG A 538 11.73 -3.99 26.34
N ARG A 539 11.64 -4.56 25.13
CA ARG A 539 10.88 -3.95 24.01
C ARG A 539 9.38 -3.85 24.35
N VAL A 540 8.81 -4.81 25.10
CA VAL A 540 7.43 -4.74 25.61
C VAL A 540 7.23 -3.56 26.57
N ASP A 541 8.18 -3.29 27.47
CA ASP A 541 8.16 -2.12 28.34
C ASP A 541 8.19 -0.81 27.53
N HIS A 542 9.09 -0.71 26.54
CA HIS A 542 9.14 0.44 25.63
C HIS A 542 7.83 0.63 24.86
N PHE A 543 7.25 -0.46 24.32
CA PHE A 543 5.99 -0.43 23.59
C PHE A 543 4.80 0.07 24.43
N ILE A 544 4.80 -0.21 25.74
CA ILE A 544 3.79 0.29 26.67
C ILE A 544 4.02 1.76 26.99
N ARG A 545 5.27 2.20 27.19
CA ARG A 545 5.63 3.59 27.51
C ARG A 545 5.52 4.59 26.36
N MET A 546 5.54 4.13 25.11
CA MET A 546 5.35 4.98 23.91
C MET A 546 4.12 5.91 24.04
N ARG A 547 4.26 7.17 23.60
CA ARG A 547 3.18 8.17 23.62
C ARG A 547 2.08 7.85 22.60
N ARG A 548 1.05 8.69 22.54
CA ARG A 548 0.02 8.62 21.49
C ARG A 548 0.66 8.90 20.12
N PHE A 549 0.28 8.14 19.10
CA PHE A 549 0.81 8.16 17.73
C PHE A 549 2.24 7.62 17.51
N GLU A 550 3.00 7.30 18.57
CA GLU A 550 4.25 6.54 18.44
C GLU A 550 3.97 5.05 18.12
N SER A 551 4.84 4.44 17.30
CA SER A 551 4.72 3.06 16.83
C SER A 551 6.08 2.38 16.66
N MET A 552 6.14 1.09 17.02
CA MET A 552 7.32 0.22 16.87
C MET A 552 7.27 -0.55 15.54
N ALA A 553 8.43 -0.75 14.92
CA ALA A 553 8.61 -1.59 13.74
C ALA A 553 9.12 -3.00 14.10
N LEU A 554 8.93 -3.98 13.20
CA LEU A 554 9.41 -5.33 13.42
C LEU A 554 10.94 -5.39 13.47
N CYS A 555 11.65 -4.59 12.66
CA CYS A 555 13.11 -4.47 12.75
C CYS A 555 13.57 -4.09 14.16
N GLU A 556 12.87 -3.15 14.81
CA GLU A 556 13.18 -2.63 16.13
C GLU A 556 12.89 -3.67 17.24
N LEU A 557 11.86 -4.51 17.05
CA LEU A 557 11.60 -5.64 17.94
C LEU A 557 12.65 -6.76 17.80
N THR A 558 13.15 -7.00 16.60
CA THR A 558 14.21 -8.00 16.33
C THR A 558 15.62 -7.48 16.61
N ASP A 559 15.81 -6.17 16.74
CA ASP A 559 17.11 -5.57 17.00
C ASP A 559 17.67 -5.97 18.38
N GLY A 560 18.89 -6.49 18.38
CA GLY A 560 19.55 -7.11 19.52
C GLY A 560 19.16 -8.57 19.82
N VAL A 561 18.24 -9.18 19.07
CA VAL A 561 17.89 -10.60 19.20
C VAL A 561 18.94 -11.47 18.51
N LYS A 562 19.50 -12.44 19.23
CA LYS A 562 20.49 -13.38 18.69
C LYS A 562 19.81 -14.45 17.82
N HIS A 563 20.49 -14.80 16.73
CA HIS A 563 20.03 -15.79 15.74
C HIS A 563 19.77 -17.20 16.30
N ALA A 564 20.13 -17.52 17.54
CA ALA A 564 19.78 -18.81 18.15
C ALA A 564 18.28 -19.01 18.49
N MET A 565 17.39 -18.03 18.25
CA MET A 565 15.98 -18.34 18.00
C MET A 565 15.81 -19.35 16.84
N ALA A 566 16.73 -19.34 15.88
CA ALA A 566 16.79 -20.30 14.79
C ALA A 566 17.57 -21.60 15.11
N GLY A 567 18.16 -21.71 16.31
CA GLY A 567 18.94 -22.87 16.73
C GLY A 567 18.11 -24.14 16.95
N THR A 568 16.79 -24.02 17.09
CA THR A 568 15.87 -25.16 17.02
C THR A 568 15.65 -25.59 15.56
N THR A 569 15.73 -26.89 15.28
CA THR A 569 15.81 -27.47 13.92
C THR A 569 14.69 -27.10 12.94
N TRP A 570 13.51 -26.69 13.44
CA TRP A 570 12.38 -26.21 12.62
C TRP A 570 12.63 -24.84 11.94
N SER A 571 13.76 -24.19 12.22
CA SER A 571 14.02 -22.80 11.81
C SER A 571 14.96 -22.64 10.61
N GLY A 572 15.62 -23.70 10.16
CA GLY A 572 16.62 -23.65 9.09
C GLY A 572 16.10 -23.14 7.72
N GLY A 573 17.04 -22.75 6.86
CA GLY A 573 16.81 -22.47 5.45
C GLY A 573 16.54 -23.74 4.63
N PRO A 574 16.19 -23.62 3.33
CA PRO A 574 15.97 -24.77 2.46
C PRO A 574 17.27 -25.45 1.98
N GLU A 575 18.43 -24.83 2.14
CA GLU A 575 19.72 -25.32 1.61
C GLU A 575 20.58 -26.08 2.64
N ASP A 576 20.42 -25.82 3.94
CA ASP A 576 21.14 -26.53 5.01
C ASP A 576 20.51 -27.90 5.33
N GLN A 577 20.69 -28.87 4.42
CA GLN A 577 20.68 -30.29 4.77
C GLN A 577 22.02 -30.92 4.36
N PRO A 578 22.86 -31.38 5.30
CA PRO A 578 24.11 -32.05 4.96
C PRO A 578 23.78 -33.35 4.24
N ASN A 579 24.35 -33.50 3.04
CA ASN A 579 24.00 -34.56 2.10
C ASN A 579 24.57 -35.91 2.58
N ARG A 580 23.83 -36.64 3.43
CA ARG A 580 24.19 -37.99 3.90
C ARG A 580 23.99 -39.03 2.80
N HIS A 581 24.88 -39.03 1.83
CA HIS A 581 25.12 -40.20 0.99
C HIS A 581 26.09 -41.16 1.68
N GLU A 582 25.65 -42.41 1.79
CA GLU A 582 26.45 -43.64 1.70
C GLU A 582 27.88 -43.62 2.26
N GLU A 583 28.01 -43.99 3.53
CA GLU A 583 29.23 -44.59 4.05
C GLU A 583 28.88 -45.88 4.82
N THR A 584 28.81 -46.98 4.08
CA THR A 584 28.64 -48.33 4.63
C THR A 584 29.43 -49.34 3.78
N THR A 585 30.14 -50.26 4.44
CA THR A 585 30.83 -51.42 3.85
C THR A 585 31.82 -51.15 2.72
N ARG A 586 33.07 -50.86 3.10
CA ARG A 586 34.22 -51.62 2.58
C ARG A 586 35.18 -52.01 3.70
N ASP A 587 35.85 -53.12 3.43
CA ASP A 587 37.05 -53.70 4.05
C ASP A 587 36.96 -54.32 5.46
N THR A 588 37.41 -55.58 5.50
CA THR A 588 37.58 -56.54 6.62
C THR A 588 36.38 -56.89 7.49
#